data_AF-A0A4C1WI60-F1
#
_entry.id   AF-A0A4C1WI60-F1
#
_cell.length_a   1.000
_cell.length_b   1.000
_cell.length_c   1.000
_cell.angle_alpha   90.00
_cell.angle_beta   90.00
_cell.angle_gamma   90.00
#
_symmetry.space_group_name_H-M   'P 1'
#
loop_
_entity.id
_entity.type
_entity.pdbx_description
1 polymer ?
#
loop_
_entity_poly.entity_id
_entity_poly.type
_entity_poly.pdbx_seq_one_letter_code
_entity_poly.pdbx_strand_id
1 'polypeptide(L)'
;MGSPDGGRPIPIRKITNGKECRPREEIDTPNLNSIPNDIASTEEIDFAIGALTNHVRTVVEESERAVPASSDRRKFPPDILELIGAKNAALRRLSAYPTL
;
A
#
# COMPACT_ATOMS: atom_id res chain seq x y z
N MET A 1 37.91 -15.41 34.36
CA MET A 1 36.85 -14.45 34.68
C MET A 1 36.19 -14.05 33.35
N GLY A 2 35.06 -14.69 33.00
CA GLY A 2 34.29 -14.41 31.78
C GLY A 2 33.31 -13.25 32.02
N SER A 3 32.46 -12.80 31.09
CA SER A 3 32.28 -12.89 29.64
C SER A 3 31.39 -11.65 29.30
N PRO A 4 31.34 -11.13 28.07
CA PRO A 4 30.76 -9.81 27.79
C PRO A 4 29.23 -9.89 27.62
N ASP A 5 28.47 -9.42 28.60
CA ASP A 5 27.02 -9.22 28.53
C ASP A 5 26.71 -7.76 28.16
N GLY A 6 25.86 -7.41 27.21
CA GLY A 6 25.05 -8.23 26.31
C GLY A 6 24.48 -7.26 25.28
N GLY A 7 24.75 -7.53 24.01
CA GLY A 7 24.20 -6.74 22.91
C GLY A 7 22.69 -6.67 23.03
N ARG A 8 22.14 -5.45 23.14
CA ARG A 8 20.69 -5.22 23.15
C ARG A 8 20.09 -5.88 21.89
N PRO A 9 19.09 -6.75 22.02
CA PRO A 9 18.44 -7.31 20.84
C PRO A 9 17.77 -6.17 20.07
N ILE A 10 18.17 -5.97 18.82
CA ILE A 10 17.41 -5.13 17.90
C ILE A 10 16.04 -5.81 17.76
N PRO A 11 14.93 -5.14 18.09
CA PRO A 11 13.62 -5.74 17.89
C PRO A 11 13.41 -5.95 16.40
N ILE A 12 13.60 -7.18 15.92
CA ILE A 12 13.23 -7.57 14.56
C ILE A 12 11.71 -7.63 14.57
N ARG A 13 11.09 -6.50 14.22
CA ARG A 13 9.64 -6.39 14.06
C ARG A 13 9.26 -7.22 12.84
N LYS A 14 8.86 -8.48 13.07
CA LYS A 14 8.25 -9.33 12.06
C LYS A 14 6.99 -8.60 11.57
N ILE A 15 7.05 -8.08 10.34
CA ILE A 15 5.92 -7.44 9.69
C ILE A 15 5.03 -8.57 9.16
N THR A 16 4.39 -9.31 10.06
CA THR A 16 3.32 -10.23 9.69
C THR A 16 2.07 -9.38 9.46
N ASN A 17 2.05 -8.65 8.35
CA ASN A 17 0.82 -8.10 7.83
C ASN A 17 0.58 -8.78 6.49
N GLY A 18 0.14 -10.04 6.57
CA GLY A 18 -0.66 -10.61 5.50
C GLY A 18 -1.93 -9.78 5.46
N LYS A 19 -1.90 -8.69 4.70
CA LYS A 19 -3.10 -7.97 4.33
C LYS A 19 -3.94 -9.03 3.65
N GLU A 20 -5.07 -9.39 4.25
CA GLU A 20 -6.05 -10.23 3.58
C GLU A 20 -6.38 -9.50 2.27
N CYS A 21 -5.92 -10.06 1.15
CA CYS A 21 -6.49 -9.75 -0.14
C CYS A 21 -7.97 -10.10 0.03
N ARG A 22 -8.85 -9.10 0.11
CA ARG A 22 -10.28 -9.40 0.03
C ARG A 22 -10.49 -10.21 -1.25
N PRO A 23 -11.23 -11.33 -1.20
CA PRO A 23 -11.62 -12.02 -2.41
C PRO A 23 -12.26 -10.98 -3.30
N ARG A 24 -11.65 -10.74 -4.46
CA ARG A 24 -12.25 -9.87 -5.46
C ARG A 24 -13.49 -10.60 -5.93
N GLU A 25 -14.66 -9.99 -5.74
CA GLU A 25 -15.87 -10.45 -6.42
C GLU A 25 -15.57 -10.49 -7.91
N GLU A 26 -15.91 -11.61 -8.54
CA GLU A 26 -15.78 -11.80 -9.97
C GLU A 26 -16.60 -10.71 -10.65
N ILE A 27 -15.92 -9.69 -11.16
CA ILE A 27 -16.58 -8.58 -11.83
C ILE A 27 -16.98 -9.12 -13.20
N ASP A 28 -18.21 -9.64 -13.28
CA ASP A 28 -18.82 -10.16 -14.49
C ASP A 28 -19.31 -8.99 -15.36
N THR A 29 -18.35 -8.16 -15.81
CA THR A 29 -18.57 -7.21 -16.90
C THR A 29 -18.37 -7.98 -18.20
N PRO A 30 -19.22 -7.81 -19.21
CA PRO A 30 -19.17 -8.65 -20.40
C PRO A 30 -17.80 -8.53 -21.04
N ASN A 31 -17.30 -9.65 -21.56
CA ASN A 31 -16.40 -9.64 -22.71
C ASN A 31 -14.89 -9.50 -22.44
N LEU A 32 -14.33 -10.31 -21.55
CA LEU A 32 -13.05 -10.96 -21.86
C LEU A 32 -13.27 -12.27 -22.62
N ASN A 33 -14.44 -12.91 -22.43
CA ASN A 33 -14.80 -14.19 -23.06
C ASN A 33 -15.05 -14.10 -24.57
N SER A 34 -15.23 -12.90 -25.14
CA SER A 34 -15.34 -12.71 -26.60
C SER A 34 -14.03 -12.23 -27.24
N ILE A 35 -12.94 -12.15 -26.47
CA ILE A 35 -11.60 -12.00 -27.03
C ILE A 35 -11.20 -13.38 -27.60
N PRO A 36 -10.90 -13.48 -28.91
CA PRO A 36 -10.46 -14.74 -29.49
C PRO A 36 -9.09 -15.15 -28.93
N ASN A 37 -8.87 -16.46 -28.79
CA ASN A 37 -7.58 -16.99 -28.31
C ASN A 37 -6.45 -16.79 -29.33
N ASP A 38 -6.80 -16.81 -30.61
CA ASP A 38 -5.88 -16.55 -31.71
C ASP A 38 -6.21 -15.18 -32.30
N ILE A 39 -5.20 -14.31 -32.39
CA ILE A 39 -5.32 -12.97 -32.96
C ILE A 39 -4.64 -13.00 -34.33
N ALA A 40 -5.44 -12.88 -35.38
CA ALA A 40 -4.96 -12.97 -36.76
C ALA A 40 -4.96 -11.61 -37.47
N SER A 41 -5.80 -10.67 -37.04
CA SER A 41 -5.99 -9.37 -37.68
C SER A 41 -5.65 -8.19 -36.78
N THR A 42 -5.37 -7.04 -37.39
CA THR A 42 -5.11 -5.77 -36.68
C THR A 42 -6.35 -5.24 -35.95
N GLU A 43 -7.52 -5.50 -36.50
CA GLU A 43 -8.82 -5.12 -35.93
C GLU A 43 -9.11 -5.93 -34.65
N GLU A 44 -8.71 -7.20 -34.62
CA GLU A 44 -8.77 -8.05 -33.43
C GLU A 44 -7.78 -7.60 -32.35
N ILE A 45 -6.60 -7.11 -32.74
CA ILE A 45 -5.64 -6.48 -31.81
C ILE A 45 -6.28 -5.25 -31.16
N ASP A 46 -6.84 -4.34 -31.95
CA ASP A 46 -7.46 -3.11 -31.45
C ASP A 46 -8.66 -3.41 -30.53
N PHE A 47 -9.47 -4.40 -30.90
CA PHE A 47 -10.58 -4.88 -30.10
C PHE A 47 -10.11 -5.46 -28.75
N ALA A 48 -9.11 -6.35 -28.76
CA ALA A 48 -8.57 -6.97 -27.55
C ALA A 48 -7.93 -5.94 -26.61
N ILE A 49 -7.20 -4.96 -27.14
CA ILE A 49 -6.64 -3.85 -26.37
C ILE A 49 -7.75 -3.03 -25.72
N GLY A 50 -8.81 -2.71 -26.48
CA GLY A 50 -9.96 -1.96 -25.96
C GLY A 50 -10.68 -2.70 -24.83
N ALA A 51 -10.96 -3.99 -25.03
CA ALA A 51 -11.61 -4.85 -24.04
C ALA A 51 -10.78 -4.96 -22.75
N LEU A 52 -9.47 -5.24 -22.87
CA LEU A 52 -8.58 -5.36 -21.71
C LEU A 52 -8.44 -4.02 -20.96
N THR A 53 -8.28 -2.92 -21.69
CA THR A 53 -8.13 -1.58 -21.08
C THR A 53 -9.37 -1.19 -20.28
N ASN A 54 -10.56 -1.43 -20.82
CA ASN A 54 -11.81 -1.16 -20.12
C ASN A 54 -11.94 -2.05 -18.88
N HIS A 55 -11.59 -3.35 -18.99
CA HIS A 55 -11.61 -4.25 -17.84
C HIS A 55 -10.70 -3.73 -16.72
N VAL A 56 -9.43 -3.45 -17.03
CA VAL A 56 -8.45 -2.93 -16.04
C VAL A 56 -8.94 -1.64 -15.39
N ARG A 57 -9.53 -0.71 -16.15
CA ARG A 57 -10.11 0.52 -15.60
C ARG A 57 -11.18 0.21 -14.55
N THR A 58 -12.13 -0.67 -14.87
CA THR A 58 -13.19 -1.06 -13.94
C THR A 58 -12.64 -1.78 -12.72
N VAL A 59 -11.66 -2.67 -12.90
CA VAL A 59 -10.98 -3.33 -11.77
C VAL A 59 -10.39 -2.32 -10.81
N VAL A 60 -9.66 -1.34 -11.35
CA VAL A 60 -8.95 -0.33 -10.56
C VAL A 60 -9.96 0.54 -9.82
N GLU A 61 -11.01 1.01 -10.49
CA GLU A 61 -12.06 1.84 -9.88
C GLU A 61 -12.79 1.10 -8.75
N GLU A 62 -13.19 -0.15 -8.97
CA GLU A 62 -13.80 -0.99 -7.91
C GLU A 62 -12.80 -1.32 -6.80
N SER A 63 -11.53 -1.54 -7.13
CA SER A 63 -10.49 -1.75 -6.12
C SER A 63 -10.22 -0.50 -5.29
N GLU A 64 -10.25 0.69 -5.89
CA GLU A 64 -10.13 1.97 -5.19
C GLU A 64 -11.33 2.22 -4.27
N ARG A 65 -12.54 1.84 -4.70
CA ARG A 65 -13.75 1.91 -3.88
C ARG A 65 -13.76 0.87 -2.75
N ALA A 66 -13.22 -0.32 -3.00
CA ALA A 66 -13.10 -1.40 -2.03
C ALA A 66 -11.95 -1.19 -1.05
N VAL A 67 -10.93 -0.41 -1.41
CA VAL A 67 -9.99 0.16 -0.44
C VAL A 67 -10.78 1.20 0.34
N PRO A 68 -11.00 1.02 1.65
CA PRO A 68 -11.76 1.99 2.41
C PRO A 68 -11.07 3.35 2.26
N ALA A 69 -11.78 4.34 1.72
CA ALA A 69 -11.28 5.72 1.60
C ALA A 69 -10.88 6.29 2.98
N SER A 70 -11.49 5.78 4.04
CA SER A 70 -10.91 5.77 5.37
C SER A 70 -9.90 4.62 5.49
N SER A 71 -8.73 4.78 4.88
CA SER A 71 -7.54 4.22 5.51
C SER A 71 -7.50 4.95 6.83
N ASP A 72 -8.08 4.34 7.87
CA ASP A 72 -8.15 4.92 9.20
C ASP A 72 -6.73 5.31 9.50
N ARG A 73 -6.52 6.62 9.45
CA ARG A 73 -5.21 7.24 9.27
C ARG A 73 -4.54 7.00 10.59
N ARG A 74 -3.92 5.82 10.69
CA ARG A 74 -3.72 5.07 11.93
C ARG A 74 -3.41 6.06 13.03
N LYS A 75 -4.40 6.34 13.87
CA LYS A 75 -4.14 7.15 15.07
C LYS A 75 -3.12 6.33 15.84
N PHE A 76 -1.89 6.79 15.82
CA PHE A 76 -0.86 6.16 16.62
C PHE A 76 -1.35 6.17 18.07
N PRO A 77 -1.06 5.11 18.85
CA PRO A 77 -1.41 5.15 20.25
C PRO A 77 -0.74 6.37 20.92
N PRO A 78 -1.29 6.84 22.06
CA PRO A 78 -0.91 8.12 22.65
C PRO A 78 0.59 8.30 22.89
N ASP A 79 1.30 7.21 23.21
CA ASP A 79 2.73 7.14 23.44
C ASP A 79 3.58 7.54 22.22
N ILE A 80 3.20 7.08 21.02
CA ILE A 80 3.90 7.41 19.78
C ILE A 80 3.62 8.86 19.38
N LEU A 81 2.40 9.36 19.61
CA LEU A 81 2.07 10.77 19.36
C LEU A 81 2.86 11.69 20.30
N GLU A 82 3.00 11.32 21.56
CA GLU A 82 3.79 12.04 22.56
C GLU A 82 5.28 12.08 22.15
N LEU A 83 5.83 10.95 21.69
CA LEU A 83 7.21 10.88 21.20
C LEU A 83 7.45 11.78 19.98
N ILE A 84 6.52 11.79 19.02
CA ILE A 84 6.60 12.66 17.83
C ILE A 84 6.50 14.13 18.25
N GLY A 85 5.61 14.45 19.18
CA GLY A 85 5.45 15.80 19.74
C GLY A 85 6.73 16.29 20.42
N ALA A 86 7.31 15.47 21.30
CA ALA A 86 8.55 15.77 22.00
C ALA A 86 9.74 15.98 21.04
N LYS A 87 9.87 15.12 20.02
CA LYS A 87 10.90 15.24 18.98
C LYS A 87 10.77 16.55 18.22
N ASN A 88 9.56 16.90 17.78
CA ASN A 88 9.32 18.13 17.02
C ASN A 88 9.57 19.39 17.86
N ALA A 89 9.23 19.36 19.16
CA ALA A 89 9.54 20.44 20.08
C ALA A 89 11.06 20.62 20.26
N ALA A 90 11.82 19.53 20.39
CA ALA A 90 13.27 19.57 20.48
C ALA A 90 13.92 20.13 19.22
N LEU A 91 13.45 19.72 18.03
CA LEU A 91 13.95 20.26 16.75
C LEU A 91 13.69 21.76 16.61
N ARG A 92 12.51 22.24 17.02
CA ARG A 92 12.20 23.69 17.02
C ARG A 92 13.11 24.47 17.96
N ARG A 93 13.41 23.91 19.12
CA ARG A 93 14.38 24.51 20.06
C ARG A 93 15.79 24.52 19.47
N LEU A 94 16.22 23.44 18.82
CA LEU A 94 17.52 23.39 18.14
C LEU A 94 17.61 24.43 17.02
N SER A 95 16.55 24.60 16.23
CA SER A 95 16.50 25.63 15.18
C SER A 95 16.51 27.07 15.69
N ALA A 96 16.19 27.29 16.96
CA ALA A 96 16.22 28.61 17.59
C ALA A 96 17.62 29.03 18.05
N TYR A 97 18.59 28.09 18.08
CA TYR A 97 19.99 28.40 18.31
C TYR A 97 20.71 28.41 16.95
N PRO A 98 21.37 29.52 16.55
CA PRO A 98 22.21 29.51 15.37
C PRO A 98 23.35 28.54 15.63
N THR A 99 23.53 27.57 14.74
CA THR A 99 24.75 26.76 14.67
C THR A 99 25.91 27.72 14.42
N LEU A 100 26.68 27.99 15.49
CA LEU A 100 27.96 28.70 15.44
C LEU A 100 28.96 27.90 14.60
#